data_AF-A0A7S3B594-F1
#
_entry.id   AF-A0A7S3B594-F1
#
_cell.length_a   1.000
_cell.length_b   1.000
_cell.length_c   1.000
_cell.angle_alpha   90.00
_cell.angle_beta   90.00
_cell.angle_gamma   90.00
#
_symmetry.space_group_name_H-M   'P 1'
#
loop_
_entity.id
_entity.type
_entity.pdbx_description
1 polymer ?
#
loop_
_entity_poly.entity_id
_entity_poly.type
_entity_poly.pdbx_seq_one_letter_code
_entity_poly.pdbx_strand_id
1 'polypeptide(L)'
;DAALEETARREAAAAAEVDRADEALAELRAELQLMRAREAAGQFESGGNGGSREDGEVTSLANAVESAREEEREAAAAREAKLYEQLAAERQEAARKAAREAECAATTREADAREQMAAQHAAAEQELTERLVTAQAQAERAAVEVEATQRLAAEAQLAAAEAEARVEAVREEERAAAAAREAQLGEQVAAALAEAQQAQQATAEAVAQAAAAEADADAALEETARREAAAAAEVDRADEALAELRAELQLMRAREAAGQFESGGNGGSREDGEVTSLANAVESAREEEREAAAAREAKLYEQLAAERQEAARKAAREAECAATTREADAREQMAAQHAAAEQELTERLVTAQAQAERAAVEVEATQRLAAEAQLAAAEAEARVEAVREEERAAAAAREAQLGEQVAAALAEAQQAQQATAEAVAQAAAAEADADAALEET
;
A
#
# COMPACT_ATOMS: atom_id res chain seq x y z
N ASP A 1 -1.79 -16.73 -55.75
CA ASP A 1 -2.94 -17.14 -56.58
C ASP A 1 -3.22 -16.11 -57.67
N ALA A 2 -4.02 -15.05 -57.44
CA ALA A 2 -4.39 -14.08 -58.49
C ALA A 2 -3.22 -13.53 -59.33
N ALA A 3 -2.09 -13.18 -58.69
CA ALA A 3 -0.88 -12.72 -59.42
C ALA A 3 -0.22 -13.81 -60.29
N LEU A 4 -0.34 -15.09 -59.92
CA LEU A 4 0.15 -16.22 -60.72
C LEU A 4 -0.78 -16.51 -61.90
N GLU A 5 -2.09 -16.29 -61.71
CA GLU A 5 -3.07 -16.36 -62.79
C GLU A 5 -2.84 -15.24 -63.81
N GLU A 6 -2.46 -14.04 -63.36
CA GLU A 6 -2.11 -12.94 -64.26
C GLU A 6 -0.81 -13.21 -65.04
N THR A 7 0.24 -13.76 -64.42
CA THR A 7 1.46 -14.15 -65.15
C THR A 7 1.16 -15.25 -66.18
N ALA A 8 0.37 -16.28 -65.83
CA ALA A 8 -0.02 -17.33 -66.76
C ALA A 8 -0.82 -16.79 -67.96
N ARG A 9 -1.70 -15.80 -67.75
CA ARG A 9 -2.42 -15.12 -68.85
C ARG A 9 -1.48 -14.33 -69.76
N ARG A 10 -0.45 -13.67 -69.20
CA ARG A 10 0.57 -12.93 -69.98
C ARG A 10 1.48 -13.88 -70.78
N GLU A 11 1.87 -15.01 -70.21
CA GLU A 11 2.65 -16.07 -70.88
C GLU A 11 1.84 -16.70 -72.02
N ALA A 12 0.56 -17.01 -71.80
CA ALA A 12 -0.33 -17.53 -72.84
C ALA A 12 -0.56 -16.52 -73.98
N ALA A 13 -0.66 -15.22 -73.67
CA ALA A 13 -0.76 -14.17 -74.69
C ALA A 13 0.52 -14.06 -75.53
N ALA A 14 1.70 -14.15 -74.92
CA ALA A 14 2.99 -14.13 -75.61
C ALA A 14 3.20 -15.37 -76.49
N ALA A 15 2.82 -16.57 -76.02
CA ALA A 15 2.84 -17.78 -76.83
C ALA A 15 1.96 -17.64 -78.08
N ALA A 16 0.74 -17.14 -77.91
CA ALA A 16 -0.19 -16.88 -79.00
C ALA A 16 0.27 -15.74 -79.96
N GLU A 17 1.31 -14.97 -79.64
CA GLU A 17 1.96 -14.03 -80.57
C GLU A 17 3.12 -14.69 -81.33
N VAL A 18 3.85 -15.63 -80.71
CA VAL A 18 4.84 -16.46 -81.40
C VAL A 18 4.15 -17.36 -82.44
N ASP A 19 3.04 -18.01 -82.09
CA ASP A 19 2.27 -18.85 -83.03
C ASP A 19 1.84 -18.05 -84.28
N ARG A 20 1.37 -16.81 -84.09
CA ARG A 20 0.99 -15.89 -85.18
C ARG A 20 2.20 -15.45 -86.02
N ALA A 21 3.37 -15.29 -85.42
CA ALA A 21 4.59 -14.95 -86.13
C ALA A 21 5.12 -16.13 -86.97
N ASP A 22 5.03 -17.36 -86.44
CA ASP A 22 5.38 -18.59 -87.17
C ASP A 22 4.39 -18.89 -88.31
N GLU A 23 3.10 -18.59 -88.14
CA GLU A 23 2.08 -18.69 -89.20
C GLU A 23 2.38 -17.68 -90.34
N ALA A 24 2.66 -16.42 -90.02
CA ALA A 24 3.09 -15.41 -91.01
C ALA A 24 4.41 -15.78 -91.71
N LEU A 25 5.36 -16.40 -90.99
CA LEU A 25 6.58 -16.96 -91.58
C LEU A 25 6.31 -18.16 -92.48
N ALA A 26 5.27 -18.96 -92.21
CA ALA A 26 4.84 -20.05 -93.08
C ALA A 26 4.20 -19.51 -94.37
N GLU A 27 3.36 -18.47 -94.28
CA GLU A 27 2.82 -17.77 -95.46
C GLU A 27 3.92 -17.16 -96.32
N LEU A 28 4.86 -16.39 -95.74
CA LEU A 28 6.01 -15.83 -96.45
C LEU A 28 6.87 -16.91 -97.14
N ARG A 29 7.05 -18.07 -96.50
CA ARG A 29 7.74 -19.23 -97.11
C ARG A 29 6.94 -19.83 -98.26
N ALA A 30 5.61 -19.88 -98.16
CA ALA A 30 4.74 -20.36 -99.23
C ALA A 30 4.74 -19.40 -100.43
N GLU A 31 4.69 -18.08 -100.22
CA GLU A 31 4.83 -17.08 -101.28
C GLU A 31 6.21 -17.14 -101.95
N LEU A 32 7.29 -17.31 -101.18
CA LEU A 32 8.64 -17.53 -101.73
C LEU A 32 8.74 -18.81 -102.58
N GLN A 33 8.06 -19.89 -102.19
CA GLN A 33 7.98 -21.09 -103.03
C GLN A 33 7.11 -20.87 -104.28
N LEU A 34 6.02 -20.11 -104.18
CA LEU A 34 5.17 -19.75 -105.32
C LEU A 34 5.93 -18.87 -106.32
N MET A 35 6.73 -17.91 -105.85
CA MET A 35 7.61 -17.10 -106.70
C MET A 35 8.68 -17.96 -107.40
N ARG A 36 9.36 -18.84 -106.66
CA ARG A 36 10.34 -19.78 -107.26
C ARG A 36 9.70 -20.74 -108.27
N ALA A 37 8.46 -21.19 -108.02
CA ALA A 37 7.72 -22.02 -108.97
C ALA A 37 7.31 -21.23 -110.23
N ARG A 38 7.00 -19.93 -110.11
CA ARG A 38 6.75 -19.04 -111.25
C ARG A 38 8.02 -18.72 -112.05
N GLU A 39 9.15 -18.48 -111.38
CA GLU A 39 10.47 -18.33 -112.03
C GLU A 39 10.85 -19.61 -112.80
N ALA A 40 10.68 -20.79 -112.17
CA ALA A 40 10.93 -22.08 -112.81
C ALA A 40 9.98 -22.37 -114.00
N ALA A 41 8.71 -21.99 -113.91
CA ALA A 41 7.76 -22.11 -115.03
C ALA A 41 8.13 -21.17 -116.20
N GLY A 42 8.48 -19.91 -115.91
CA GLY A 42 8.91 -18.93 -116.91
C GLY A 42 10.20 -19.34 -117.64
N GLN A 43 11.06 -20.15 -117.03
CA GLN A 43 12.26 -20.71 -117.66
C GLN A 43 12.00 -21.79 -118.72
N PHE A 44 10.76 -22.28 -118.90
CA PHE A 44 10.43 -23.32 -119.89
C PHE A 44 9.71 -22.83 -121.15
N GLU A 45 9.28 -21.55 -121.24
CA GLU A 45 8.51 -21.03 -122.40
C GLU A 45 9.32 -20.23 -123.44
N SER A 46 10.66 -20.16 -123.36
CA SER A 46 11.52 -19.44 -124.32
C SER A 46 12.19 -20.29 -125.41
N GLY A 47 11.67 -21.49 -125.69
CA GLY A 47 12.13 -22.34 -126.79
C GLY A 47 11.60 -21.92 -128.17
N GLY A 48 12.12 -20.85 -128.78
CA GLY A 48 11.41 -20.18 -129.89
C GLY A 48 12.15 -19.35 -130.95
N ASN A 49 13.44 -19.59 -131.24
CA ASN A 49 14.12 -19.25 -132.52
C ASN A 49 13.78 -17.89 -133.21
N GLY A 50 14.46 -16.78 -132.84
CA GLY A 50 14.03 -15.41 -133.21
C GLY A 50 15.08 -14.35 -133.62
N GLY A 51 16.36 -14.69 -133.85
CA GLY A 51 17.30 -13.88 -134.65
C GLY A 51 17.62 -12.41 -134.27
N SER A 52 18.60 -12.24 -133.37
CA SER A 52 19.52 -11.07 -133.24
C SER A 52 19.01 -9.73 -132.66
N ARG A 53 19.81 -9.20 -131.70
CA ARG A 53 20.05 -7.76 -131.33
C ARG A 53 19.51 -7.24 -129.98
N GLU A 54 19.16 -8.09 -129.00
CA GLU A 54 18.59 -7.63 -127.71
C GLU A 54 19.37 -8.06 -126.45
N ASP A 55 20.57 -8.64 -126.59
CA ASP A 55 21.38 -9.17 -125.47
C ASP A 55 21.81 -8.11 -124.41
N GLY A 56 21.71 -6.83 -124.74
CA GLY A 56 22.05 -5.70 -123.85
C GLY A 56 20.93 -5.19 -122.95
N GLU A 57 19.65 -5.53 -123.22
CA GLU A 57 18.51 -5.07 -122.42
C GLU A 57 18.05 -6.13 -121.41
N VAL A 58 18.15 -7.41 -121.77
CA VAL A 58 17.84 -8.53 -120.83
C VAL A 58 18.82 -8.52 -119.65
N THR A 59 20.08 -8.18 -119.88
CA THR A 59 21.10 -8.04 -118.83
C THR A 59 20.92 -6.79 -117.96
N SER A 60 20.39 -5.69 -118.50
CA SER A 60 20.08 -4.50 -117.69
C SER A 60 18.83 -4.71 -116.81
N LEU A 61 17.81 -5.40 -117.34
CA LEU A 61 16.62 -5.80 -116.57
C LEU A 61 16.95 -6.81 -115.45
N ALA A 62 17.80 -7.80 -115.72
CA ALA A 62 18.26 -8.73 -114.69
C ALA A 62 18.98 -7.99 -113.54
N ASN A 63 19.93 -7.13 -113.86
CA ASN A 63 20.65 -6.33 -112.87
C ASN A 63 19.72 -5.37 -112.10
N ALA A 64 18.73 -4.74 -112.77
CA ALA A 64 17.77 -3.86 -112.12
C ALA A 64 16.86 -4.60 -111.14
N VAL A 65 16.44 -5.84 -111.47
CA VAL A 65 15.66 -6.69 -110.55
C VAL A 65 16.53 -7.19 -109.40
N GLU A 66 17.81 -7.46 -109.62
CA GLU A 66 18.73 -7.86 -108.55
C GLU A 66 19.03 -6.69 -107.59
N SER A 67 19.32 -5.48 -108.09
CA SER A 67 19.45 -4.28 -107.24
C SER A 67 18.16 -3.94 -106.50
N ALA A 68 16.98 -4.04 -107.12
CA ALA A 68 15.71 -3.83 -106.42
C ALA A 68 15.48 -4.86 -105.30
N ARG A 69 15.87 -6.12 -105.52
CA ARG A 69 15.85 -7.18 -104.50
C ARG A 69 16.91 -6.99 -103.41
N GLU A 70 17.99 -6.26 -103.69
CA GLU A 70 19.04 -5.91 -102.72
C GLU A 70 18.61 -4.71 -101.87
N GLU A 71 18.10 -3.64 -102.48
CA GLU A 71 17.46 -2.50 -101.80
C GLU A 71 16.30 -2.95 -100.90
N GLU A 72 15.46 -3.90 -101.36
CA GLU A 72 14.37 -4.46 -100.54
C GLU A 72 14.90 -5.24 -99.32
N ARG A 73 16.02 -5.98 -99.46
CA ARG A 73 16.67 -6.68 -98.34
C ARG A 73 17.30 -5.70 -97.35
N GLU A 74 17.98 -4.66 -97.83
CA GLU A 74 18.53 -3.61 -96.97
C GLU A 74 17.41 -2.85 -96.24
N ALA A 75 16.31 -2.53 -96.93
CA ALA A 75 15.14 -1.91 -96.33
C ALA A 75 14.44 -2.82 -95.30
N ALA A 76 14.41 -4.13 -95.52
CA ALA A 76 13.92 -5.11 -94.55
C ALA A 76 14.82 -5.18 -93.31
N ALA A 77 16.14 -5.35 -93.51
CA ALA A 77 17.12 -5.40 -92.43
C ALA A 77 17.16 -4.11 -91.60
N ALA A 78 17.02 -2.94 -92.23
CA ALA A 78 16.94 -1.65 -91.53
C ALA A 78 15.66 -1.51 -90.68
N ARG A 79 14.53 -2.11 -91.12
CA ARG A 79 13.29 -2.16 -90.33
C ARG A 79 13.42 -3.14 -89.16
N GLU A 80 13.99 -4.31 -89.39
CA GLU A 80 14.23 -5.33 -88.38
C GLU A 80 15.18 -4.82 -87.27
N ALA A 81 16.31 -4.21 -87.64
CA ALA A 81 17.23 -3.58 -86.69
C ALA A 81 16.55 -2.52 -85.82
N LYS A 82 15.68 -1.68 -86.42
CA LYS A 82 14.91 -0.66 -85.70
C LYS A 82 13.88 -1.27 -84.74
N LEU A 83 13.22 -2.36 -85.12
CA LEU A 83 12.29 -3.08 -84.23
C LEU A 83 13.05 -3.70 -83.04
N TYR A 84 14.24 -4.25 -83.24
CA TYR A 84 15.09 -4.73 -82.15
C TYR A 84 15.59 -3.60 -81.23
N GLU A 85 15.92 -2.42 -81.78
CA GLU A 85 16.27 -1.23 -80.98
C GLU A 85 15.09 -0.77 -80.11
N GLN A 86 13.89 -0.71 -80.68
CA GLN A 86 12.66 -0.36 -79.94
C GLN A 86 12.35 -1.39 -78.85
N LEU A 87 12.40 -2.69 -79.16
CA LEU A 87 12.19 -3.77 -78.18
C LEU A 87 13.23 -3.76 -77.06
N ALA A 88 14.49 -3.40 -77.35
CA ALA A 88 15.53 -3.23 -76.35
C ALA A 88 15.27 -2.02 -75.43
N ALA A 89 14.79 -0.90 -75.99
CA ALA A 89 14.40 0.27 -75.22
C ALA A 89 13.19 -0.02 -74.29
N GLU A 90 12.13 -0.65 -74.81
CA GLU A 90 10.95 -1.04 -74.02
C GLU A 90 11.31 -2.02 -72.89
N ARG A 91 12.15 -3.03 -73.16
CA ARG A 91 12.66 -3.95 -72.13
C ARG A 91 13.48 -3.22 -71.06
N GLN A 92 14.28 -2.21 -71.44
CA GLN A 92 15.04 -1.41 -70.49
C GLN A 92 14.13 -0.48 -69.66
N GLU A 93 13.06 0.08 -70.24
CA GLU A 93 12.08 0.88 -69.49
C GLU A 93 11.25 0.01 -68.54
N ALA A 94 10.78 -1.16 -68.98
CA ALA A 94 10.09 -2.14 -68.15
C ALA A 94 10.97 -2.59 -66.96
N ALA A 95 12.26 -2.85 -67.19
CA ALA A 95 13.22 -3.17 -66.13
C ALA A 95 13.41 -2.01 -65.13
N ARG A 96 13.49 -0.75 -65.61
CA ARG A 96 13.55 0.43 -64.74
C ARG A 96 12.28 0.63 -63.92
N LYS A 97 11.10 0.32 -64.49
CA LYS A 97 9.81 0.40 -63.80
C LYS A 97 9.71 -0.67 -62.71
N ALA A 98 10.04 -1.92 -63.03
CA ALA A 98 10.07 -3.02 -62.06
C ALA A 98 11.07 -2.78 -60.92
N ALA A 99 12.24 -2.19 -61.21
CA ALA A 99 13.22 -1.82 -60.19
C ALA A 99 12.66 -0.76 -59.22
N ARG A 100 12.01 0.29 -59.72
CA ARG A 100 11.36 1.32 -58.88
C ARG A 100 10.19 0.78 -58.07
N GLU A 101 9.41 -0.16 -58.62
CA GLU A 101 8.31 -0.82 -57.91
C GLU A 101 8.83 -1.72 -56.77
N ALA A 102 9.94 -2.43 -56.99
CA ALA A 102 10.62 -3.21 -55.96
C ALA A 102 11.27 -2.33 -54.87
N GLU A 103 11.90 -1.22 -55.26
CA GLU A 103 12.50 -0.22 -54.37
C GLU A 103 11.41 0.42 -53.48
N CYS A 104 10.30 0.86 -54.08
CA CYS A 104 9.14 1.38 -53.34
C CYS A 104 8.61 0.34 -52.34
N ALA A 105 8.37 -0.90 -52.79
CA ALA A 105 7.89 -1.98 -51.92
C ALA A 105 8.87 -2.35 -50.78
N ALA A 106 10.19 -2.15 -50.98
CA ALA A 106 11.17 -2.29 -49.91
C ALA A 106 11.05 -1.14 -48.89
N THR A 107 11.00 0.11 -49.35
CA THR A 107 10.86 1.29 -48.47
C THR A 107 9.56 1.28 -47.65
N THR A 108 8.43 0.84 -48.22
CA THR A 108 7.17 0.69 -47.49
C THR A 108 7.31 -0.36 -46.38
N ARG A 109 7.84 -1.55 -46.68
CA ARG A 109 8.05 -2.60 -45.66
C ARG A 109 9.02 -2.18 -44.55
N GLU A 110 10.02 -1.37 -44.88
CA GLU A 110 10.93 -0.81 -43.87
C GLU A 110 10.21 0.23 -42.99
N ALA A 111 9.34 1.06 -43.56
CA ALA A 111 8.50 1.99 -42.79
C ALA A 111 7.51 1.24 -41.89
N ASP A 112 6.78 0.24 -42.42
CA ASP A 112 5.84 -0.60 -41.67
C ASP A 112 6.54 -1.29 -40.48
N ALA A 113 7.75 -1.81 -40.69
CA ALA A 113 8.54 -2.46 -39.64
C ALA A 113 9.02 -1.46 -38.57
N ARG A 114 9.43 -0.24 -38.97
CA ARG A 114 9.80 0.84 -38.04
C ARG A 114 8.60 1.29 -37.19
N GLU A 115 7.42 1.44 -37.79
CA GLU A 115 6.20 1.82 -37.08
C GLU A 115 5.78 0.74 -36.07
N GLN A 116 5.84 -0.54 -36.45
CA GLN A 116 5.56 -1.66 -35.55
C GLN A 116 6.56 -1.75 -34.38
N MET A 117 7.86 -1.53 -34.62
CA MET A 117 8.86 -1.48 -33.54
C MET A 117 8.62 -0.29 -32.61
N ALA A 118 8.36 0.91 -33.15
CA ALA A 118 8.07 2.10 -32.35
C ALA A 118 6.81 1.93 -31.48
N ALA A 119 5.76 1.30 -32.02
CA ALA A 119 4.54 0.98 -31.28
C ALA A 119 4.79 -0.03 -30.14
N GLN A 120 5.69 -1.01 -30.34
CA GLN A 120 6.06 -1.98 -29.31
C GLN A 120 6.86 -1.34 -28.16
N HIS A 121 7.86 -0.50 -28.46
CA HIS A 121 8.59 0.25 -27.44
C HIS A 121 7.68 1.21 -26.67
N ALA A 122 6.82 1.98 -27.37
CA ALA A 122 5.89 2.90 -26.72
C ALA A 122 4.89 2.17 -25.79
N ALA A 123 4.45 0.95 -26.14
CA ALA A 123 3.62 0.13 -25.26
C ALA A 123 4.37 -0.38 -24.03
N ALA A 124 5.65 -0.75 -24.18
CA ALA A 124 6.50 -1.19 -23.06
C ALA A 124 6.85 -0.04 -22.10
N GLU A 125 7.21 1.14 -22.63
CA GLU A 125 7.41 2.36 -21.83
C GLU A 125 6.14 2.74 -21.05
N GLN A 126 4.95 2.58 -21.65
CA GLN A 126 3.66 2.80 -20.98
C GLN A 126 3.41 1.77 -19.86
N GLU A 127 3.58 0.47 -20.09
CA GLU A 127 3.38 -0.55 -19.06
C GLU A 127 4.32 -0.34 -17.86
N LEU A 128 5.61 -0.06 -18.11
CA LEU A 128 6.58 0.26 -17.06
C LEU A 128 6.18 1.50 -16.26
N THR A 129 5.67 2.53 -16.93
CA THR A 129 5.20 3.78 -16.29
C THR A 129 3.95 3.55 -15.44
N GLU A 130 2.94 2.83 -15.94
CA GLU A 130 1.73 2.50 -15.17
C GLU A 130 2.06 1.65 -13.94
N ARG A 131 2.99 0.68 -14.08
CA ARG A 131 3.47 -0.14 -12.97
C ARG A 131 4.26 0.67 -11.94
N LEU A 132 5.04 1.67 -12.38
CA LEU A 132 5.78 2.58 -11.50
C LEU A 132 4.83 3.45 -10.68
N VAL A 133 3.86 4.10 -11.32
CA VAL A 133 2.82 4.91 -10.66
C VAL A 133 2.02 4.05 -9.66
N THR A 134 1.70 2.81 -10.03
CA THR A 134 0.99 1.87 -9.14
C THR A 134 1.82 1.51 -7.91
N ALA A 135 3.11 1.20 -8.07
CA ALA A 135 4.00 0.89 -6.96
C ALA A 135 4.22 2.10 -6.02
N GLN A 136 4.38 3.31 -6.57
CA GLN A 136 4.47 4.54 -5.79
C GLN A 136 3.20 4.80 -4.99
N ALA A 137 2.02 4.71 -5.62
CA ALA A 137 0.74 4.88 -4.94
C ALA A 137 0.44 3.80 -3.87
N GLN A 138 1.05 2.61 -3.98
CA GLN A 138 1.01 1.59 -2.93
C GLN A 138 1.91 1.96 -1.75
N ALA A 139 3.16 2.39 -2.01
CA ALA A 139 4.09 2.83 -0.97
C ALA A 139 3.56 4.06 -0.19
N GLU A 140 2.97 5.04 -0.87
CA GLU A 140 2.35 6.22 -0.23
C GLU A 140 1.20 5.84 0.69
N ARG A 141 0.30 4.94 0.26
CA ARG A 141 -0.82 4.47 1.09
C ARG A 141 -0.33 3.70 2.31
N ALA A 142 0.63 2.81 2.13
CA ALA A 142 1.20 2.04 3.22
C ALA A 142 1.93 2.94 4.24
N ALA A 143 2.62 4.00 3.81
CA ALA A 143 3.22 4.97 4.73
C ALA A 143 2.18 5.71 5.59
N VAL A 144 1.04 6.12 5.01
CA VAL A 144 -0.08 6.72 5.76
C VAL A 144 -0.72 5.72 6.72
N GLU A 145 -0.85 4.45 6.31
CA GLU A 145 -1.38 3.40 7.16
C GLU A 145 -0.45 3.07 8.34
N VAL A 146 0.87 3.01 8.12
CA VAL A 146 1.89 2.90 9.17
C VAL A 146 1.79 4.05 10.17
N GLU A 147 1.64 5.29 9.72
CA GLU A 147 1.50 6.42 10.65
C GLU A 147 0.21 6.32 11.48
N ALA A 148 -0.90 5.90 10.88
CA ALA A 148 -2.17 5.71 11.57
C ALA A 148 -2.12 4.56 12.60
N THR A 149 -1.52 3.42 12.26
CA THR A 149 -1.37 2.28 13.18
C THR A 149 -0.37 2.55 14.30
N GLN A 150 0.72 3.28 14.03
CA GLN A 150 1.65 3.75 15.08
C GLN A 150 0.96 4.67 16.09
N ARG A 151 0.11 5.60 15.63
CA ARG A 151 -0.70 6.46 16.52
C ARG A 151 -1.67 5.63 17.38
N LEU A 152 -2.41 4.69 16.77
CA LEU A 152 -3.32 3.79 17.49
C LEU A 152 -2.59 2.92 18.52
N ALA A 153 -1.40 2.42 18.21
CA ALA A 153 -0.59 1.65 19.16
C ALA A 153 -0.12 2.51 20.35
N ALA A 154 0.26 3.77 20.12
CA ALA A 154 0.63 4.71 21.19
C ALA A 154 -0.58 5.10 22.06
N GLU A 155 -1.74 5.34 21.46
CA GLU A 155 -3.01 5.61 22.17
C GLU A 155 -3.43 4.40 23.04
N ALA A 156 -3.31 3.18 22.52
CA ALA A 156 -3.62 1.97 23.27
C ALA A 156 -2.61 1.69 24.41
N GLN A 157 -1.31 1.98 24.22
CA GLN A 157 -0.31 1.92 25.30
C GLN A 157 -0.60 2.95 26.40
N LEU A 158 -1.00 4.17 26.05
CA LEU A 158 -1.43 5.18 27.02
C LEU A 158 -2.70 4.73 27.77
N ALA A 159 -3.68 4.17 27.07
CA ALA A 159 -4.89 3.64 27.69
C ALA A 159 -4.62 2.50 28.67
N ALA A 160 -3.67 1.60 28.36
CA ALA A 160 -3.23 0.55 29.27
C ALA A 160 -2.55 1.12 30.54
N ALA A 161 -1.68 2.13 30.40
CA ALA A 161 -1.04 2.80 31.53
C ALA A 161 -2.05 3.60 32.39
N GLU A 162 -3.04 4.25 31.77
CA GLU A 162 -4.17 4.85 32.49
C GLU A 162 -5.00 3.80 33.22
N ALA A 163 -5.25 2.63 32.62
CA ALA A 163 -5.99 1.56 33.26
C ALA A 163 -5.24 1.00 34.49
N GLU A 164 -3.92 0.82 34.43
CA GLU A 164 -3.12 0.46 35.61
C GLU A 164 -3.18 1.53 36.71
N ALA A 165 -3.10 2.81 36.37
CA ALA A 165 -3.29 3.90 37.34
C ALA A 165 -4.70 3.90 37.97
N ARG A 166 -5.73 3.54 37.18
CA ARG A 166 -7.11 3.38 37.67
C ARG A 166 -7.26 2.16 38.58
N VAL A 167 -6.47 1.08 38.44
CA VAL A 167 -6.47 -0.06 39.39
C VAL A 167 -6.14 0.42 40.80
N GLU A 168 -5.04 1.17 40.98
CA GLU A 168 -4.64 1.64 42.31
C GLU A 168 -5.59 2.69 42.88
N ALA A 169 -6.05 3.65 42.07
CA ALA A 169 -7.04 4.64 42.52
C ALA A 169 -8.34 3.98 43.01
N VAL A 170 -8.78 2.91 42.34
CA VAL A 170 -9.96 2.12 42.72
C VAL A 170 -9.72 1.28 43.97
N ARG A 171 -8.51 0.73 44.16
CA ARG A 171 -8.11 0.08 45.42
C ARG A 171 -8.17 1.05 46.59
N GLU A 172 -7.66 2.27 46.41
CA GLU A 172 -7.70 3.30 47.45
C GLU A 172 -9.13 3.75 47.75
N GLU A 173 -9.99 3.92 46.73
CA GLU A 173 -11.40 4.29 46.89
C GLU A 173 -12.21 3.21 47.63
N GLU A 174 -12.18 1.95 47.18
CA GLU A 174 -12.94 0.85 47.81
C GLU A 174 -12.42 0.56 49.23
N ARG A 175 -11.10 0.67 49.49
CA ARG A 175 -10.54 0.55 50.84
C ARG A 175 -10.92 1.71 51.76
N ALA A 176 -10.98 2.94 51.24
CA ALA A 176 -11.45 4.09 52.01
C ALA A 176 -12.95 3.97 52.34
N ALA A 177 -13.75 3.48 51.39
CA ALA A 177 -15.17 3.18 51.60
C ALA A 177 -15.37 2.06 52.64
N ALA A 178 -14.59 0.98 52.55
CA ALA A 178 -14.61 -0.10 53.55
C ALA A 178 -14.21 0.41 54.95
N ALA A 179 -13.12 1.16 55.07
CA ALA A 179 -12.68 1.74 56.34
C ALA A 179 -13.71 2.71 56.96
N ALA A 180 -14.44 3.47 56.14
CA ALA A 180 -15.53 4.33 56.62
C ALA A 180 -16.71 3.52 57.18
N ARG A 181 -17.06 2.38 56.57
CA ARG A 181 -18.09 1.47 57.06
C ARG A 181 -17.64 0.70 58.30
N GLU A 182 -16.40 0.20 58.33
CA GLU A 182 -15.78 -0.43 59.51
C GLU A 182 -15.81 0.54 60.71
N ALA A 183 -15.49 1.82 60.49
CA ALA A 183 -15.59 2.86 61.52
C ALA A 183 -17.04 3.10 61.98
N GLN A 184 -18.00 3.20 61.05
CA GLN A 184 -19.42 3.37 61.37
C GLN A 184 -20.00 2.18 62.16
N LEU A 185 -19.60 0.95 61.82
CA LEU A 185 -19.92 -0.25 62.60
C LEU A 185 -19.24 -0.22 63.97
N GLY A 186 -17.97 0.19 64.05
CA GLY A 186 -17.24 0.36 65.31
C GLY A 186 -17.89 1.37 66.27
N GLU A 187 -18.48 2.46 65.74
CA GLU A 187 -19.25 3.39 66.57
C GLU A 187 -20.57 2.79 67.07
N GLN A 188 -21.25 1.96 66.27
CA GLN A 188 -22.45 1.23 66.70
C GLN A 188 -22.12 0.16 67.76
N VAL A 189 -21.02 -0.58 67.59
CA VAL A 189 -20.47 -1.51 68.60
C VAL A 189 -20.23 -0.76 69.91
N ALA A 190 -19.53 0.38 69.86
CA ALA A 190 -19.19 1.17 71.04
C ALA A 190 -20.42 1.78 71.74
N ALA A 191 -21.46 2.17 70.99
CA ALA A 191 -22.74 2.61 71.54
C ALA A 191 -23.48 1.46 72.25
N ALA A 192 -23.64 0.31 71.60
CA ALA A 192 -24.31 -0.85 72.17
C ALA A 192 -23.59 -1.39 73.43
N LEU A 193 -22.25 -1.39 73.43
CA LEU A 193 -21.45 -1.74 74.62
C LEU A 193 -21.60 -0.73 75.77
N ALA A 194 -21.75 0.56 75.46
CA ALA A 194 -22.02 1.56 76.49
C ALA A 194 -23.42 1.41 77.10
N GLU A 195 -24.45 1.17 76.28
CA GLU A 195 -25.80 0.88 76.73
C GLU A 195 -25.85 -0.41 77.59
N ALA A 196 -25.13 -1.46 77.17
CA ALA A 196 -24.99 -2.70 77.93
C ALA A 196 -24.28 -2.49 79.28
N GLN A 197 -23.20 -1.70 79.32
CA GLN A 197 -22.50 -1.37 80.57
C GLN A 197 -23.35 -0.50 81.50
N GLN A 198 -24.12 0.45 80.96
CA GLN A 198 -25.04 1.27 81.75
C GLN A 198 -26.17 0.42 82.34
N ALA A 199 -26.70 -0.55 81.59
CA ALA A 199 -27.66 -1.52 82.11
C ALA A 199 -27.05 -2.41 83.23
N GLN A 200 -25.82 -2.89 83.06
CA GLN A 200 -25.09 -3.65 84.09
C GLN A 200 -24.79 -2.81 85.35
N GLN A 201 -24.56 -1.50 85.23
CA GLN A 201 -24.41 -0.61 86.38
C GLN A 201 -25.72 -0.45 87.14
N ALA A 202 -26.82 -0.16 86.43
CA ALA A 202 -28.16 -0.11 87.04
C ALA A 202 -28.57 -1.45 87.71
N THR A 203 -28.10 -2.58 87.17
CA THR A 203 -28.23 -3.91 87.79
C THR A 203 -27.52 -3.98 89.13
N ALA A 204 -26.25 -3.60 89.17
CA ALA A 204 -25.43 -3.65 90.37
C ALA A 204 -25.95 -2.70 91.46
N GLU A 205 -26.43 -1.52 91.06
CA GLU A 205 -27.10 -0.56 91.95
C GLU A 205 -28.42 -1.13 92.52
N ALA A 206 -29.28 -1.71 91.68
CA ALA A 206 -30.53 -2.32 92.13
C ALA A 206 -30.31 -3.53 93.06
N VAL A 207 -29.32 -4.39 92.79
CA VAL A 207 -28.94 -5.52 93.65
C VAL A 207 -28.32 -5.03 94.96
N ALA A 208 -27.53 -3.96 94.95
CA ALA A 208 -27.01 -3.34 96.17
C ALA A 208 -28.12 -2.68 97.02
N GLN A 209 -29.12 -2.06 96.38
CA GLN A 209 -30.30 -1.51 97.07
C GLN A 209 -31.17 -2.63 97.66
N ALA A 210 -31.35 -3.75 96.95
CA ALA A 210 -32.03 -4.93 97.45
C ALA A 210 -31.33 -5.53 98.69
N ALA A 211 -30.01 -5.74 98.61
CA ALA A 211 -29.24 -6.27 99.74
C ALA A 211 -29.19 -5.30 100.94
N ALA A 212 -29.28 -3.98 100.70
CA ALA A 212 -29.44 -3.00 101.76
C ALA A 212 -30.84 -3.05 102.40
N ALA A 213 -31.90 -3.22 101.59
CA ALA A 213 -33.27 -3.40 102.04
C ALA A 213 -33.46 -4.70 102.84
N GLU A 214 -32.81 -5.78 102.42
CA GLU A 214 -32.74 -7.07 103.12
C GLU A 214 -32.01 -6.91 104.47
N ALA A 215 -30.84 -6.25 104.49
CA ALA A 215 -30.11 -5.96 105.74
C ALA A 215 -30.87 -5.02 106.69
N ASP A 216 -31.63 -4.05 106.18
CA ASP A 216 -32.53 -3.20 106.95
C ASP A 216 -33.77 -3.97 107.46
N ALA A 217 -34.25 -4.98 106.72
CA ALA A 217 -35.32 -5.87 107.17
C ALA A 217 -34.82 -6.82 108.26
N ASP A 218 -33.64 -7.43 108.09
CA ASP A 218 -32.94 -8.20 109.13
C ASP A 218 -32.66 -7.34 110.37
N ALA A 219 -32.27 -6.07 110.21
CA ALA A 219 -32.09 -5.15 111.33
C ALA A 219 -33.42 -4.79 112.01
N ALA A 220 -34.49 -4.60 111.24
CA ALA A 220 -35.83 -4.38 111.76
C ALA A 220 -36.43 -5.63 112.43
N LEU A 221 -36.06 -6.84 111.97
CA LEU A 221 -36.42 -8.13 112.56
C LEU A 221 -35.58 -8.46 113.80
N GLU A 222 -34.29 -8.11 113.82
CA GLU A 222 -33.49 -8.11 115.06
C GLU A 222 -34.06 -7.08 116.03
N GLU A 223 -34.55 -5.94 115.56
CA GLU A 223 -35.16 -4.97 116.45
C GLU A 223 -36.57 -5.38 116.90
N THR A 224 -37.44 -5.96 116.06
CA THR A 224 -38.69 -6.58 116.55
C THR A 224 -38.38 -7.74 117.48
N ALA A 225 -37.43 -8.62 117.19
CA ALA A 225 -37.00 -9.64 118.13
C ALA A 225 -36.38 -9.07 119.42
N ARG A 226 -35.74 -7.89 119.40
CA ARG A 226 -35.28 -7.16 120.60
C ARG A 226 -36.40 -6.43 121.33
N ARG A 227 -37.43 -5.96 120.62
CA ARG A 227 -38.64 -5.33 121.16
C ARG A 227 -39.60 -6.37 121.71
N GLU A 228 -39.70 -7.54 121.10
CA GLU A 228 -40.35 -8.73 121.63
C GLU A 228 -39.50 -9.27 122.77
N ALA A 229 -38.17 -9.36 122.67
CA ALA A 229 -37.33 -9.70 123.82
C ALA A 229 -37.27 -8.59 124.88
N ALA A 230 -37.76 -7.37 124.60
CA ALA A 230 -37.90 -6.27 125.55
C ALA A 230 -39.34 -6.05 126.01
N ALA A 231 -40.32 -6.62 125.30
CA ALA A 231 -41.73 -6.89 125.61
C ALA A 231 -41.96 -8.38 125.97
N ALA A 232 -40.86 -9.09 126.26
CA ALA A 232 -40.74 -10.41 126.86
C ALA A 232 -39.73 -10.33 128.02
N ALA A 233 -38.66 -9.54 127.93
CA ALA A 233 -38.10 -8.88 129.11
C ALA A 233 -38.92 -7.65 129.56
N GLU A 234 -40.06 -7.41 128.91
CA GLU A 234 -41.29 -6.83 129.43
C GLU A 234 -42.48 -7.68 128.94
N VAL A 235 -42.40 -8.99 129.08
CA VAL A 235 -43.50 -9.93 129.45
C VAL A 235 -42.96 -10.90 130.55
N ASP A 236 -41.79 -10.57 131.14
CA ASP A 236 -41.19 -11.16 132.35
C ASP A 236 -40.93 -10.08 133.43
N ARG A 237 -40.63 -8.83 133.05
CA ARG A 237 -40.35 -7.69 133.98
C ARG A 237 -41.54 -7.16 134.82
N ALA A 238 -42.82 -7.36 134.55
CA ALA A 238 -43.53 -8.08 133.51
C ALA A 238 -44.96 -8.29 134.07
N ASP A 239 -46.02 -8.64 133.38
CA ASP A 239 -46.22 -8.63 131.95
C ASP A 239 -45.83 -7.12 131.30
N GLU A 240 -45.42 -6.59 129.94
CA GLU A 240 -45.12 -5.14 129.03
C GLU A 240 -44.68 -4.71 127.30
N ALA A 241 -43.67 -3.88 126.51
CA ALA A 241 -43.54 -3.04 124.97
C ALA A 241 -42.28 -2.64 123.71
N LEU A 242 -42.24 -1.74 122.48
CA LEU A 242 -41.39 -1.62 120.97
C LEU A 242 -40.98 -0.38 119.67
N ALA A 243 -39.91 -0.19 118.57
CA ALA A 243 -39.71 0.49 116.96
C ALA A 243 -38.37 1.12 115.85
N GLU A 244 -37.96 0.98 114.38
CA GLU A 244 -36.89 1.74 113.19
C GLU A 244 -36.40 1.41 111.45
N LEU A 245 -35.65 2.20 110.35
CA LEU A 245 -34.68 1.99 108.90
C LEU A 245 -34.45 2.73 107.23
N ARG A 246 -33.46 2.55 106.08
CA ARG A 246 -33.14 3.15 104.46
C ARG A 246 -31.72 3.16 103.32
N ALA A 247 -31.44 3.76 101.94
CA ALA A 247 -30.25 3.66 100.66
C ALA A 247 -29.75 4.67 99.22
N GLU A 248 -28.92 4.44 97.95
CA GLU A 248 -28.04 5.35 96.73
C GLU A 248 -27.50 5.07 95.00
N LEU A 249 -26.49 5.71 94.06
CA LEU A 249 -26.13 5.89 92.36
C LEU A 249 -24.66 6.10 91.30
N GLN A 250 -24.41 6.54 89.85
CA GLN A 250 -23.11 6.71 88.67
C GLN A 250 -22.93 7.33 86.96
N LEU A 251 -21.87 7.18 85.89
CA LEU A 251 -21.27 8.06 84.50
C LEU A 251 -20.49 7.71 82.89
N MET A 252 -19.74 8.54 81.86
CA MET A 252 -19.30 8.47 80.18
C MET A 252 -17.92 9.00 79.10
N ARG A 253 -17.76 9.26 77.60
CA ARG A 253 -16.56 9.28 76.33
C ARG A 253 -16.09 10.34 74.97
N ALA A 254 -14.95 10.29 73.98
CA ALA A 254 -14.61 10.71 72.34
C ALA A 254 -13.25 11.44 71.42
N ARG A 255 -12.76 11.32 70.00
CA ARG A 255 -11.77 12.19 68.89
C ARG A 255 -11.07 11.88 67.27
N GLU A 256 -10.30 12.73 66.30
CA GLU A 256 -9.69 12.69 64.70
C GLU A 256 -8.24 13.41 63.97
N ALA A 257 -7.53 13.72 62.67
CA ALA A 257 -7.31 13.74 60.98
C ALA A 257 -5.86 14.17 60.00
N ALA A 258 -5.62 14.43 58.53
CA ALA A 258 -4.29 14.58 57.48
C ALA A 258 -3.96 15.41 55.93
N GLY A 259 -2.86 15.31 54.90
CA GLY A 259 -2.37 16.13 53.49
C GLY A 259 -1.18 15.86 52.19
N GLN A 260 -0.70 16.68 51.02
CA GLN A 260 0.20 16.42 49.59
C GLN A 260 1.29 17.39 48.54
N PHE A 261 1.70 17.31 47.10
CA PHE A 261 3.01 17.78 46.10
C PHE A 261 3.23 18.31 44.40
N GLU A 262 4.42 18.47 43.50
CA GLU A 262 4.82 19.22 42.01
C GLU A 262 6.12 19.02 40.80
N SER A 263 6.40 19.63 39.46
CA SER A 263 7.68 19.84 38.34
C SER A 263 7.67 20.16 36.59
N GLY A 264 8.52 20.48 35.38
CA GLY A 264 9.93 20.85 34.51
C GLY A 264 10.21 21.08 32.75
N GLY A 265 11.37 21.50 31.90
CA GLY A 265 11.72 21.63 30.24
C GLY A 265 13.04 22.31 29.24
N ASN A 266 13.38 22.27 27.78
CA ASN A 266 14.60 22.90 26.75
C ASN A 266 14.91 22.85 24.99
N GLY A 267 15.90 23.53 24.08
CA GLY A 267 16.45 23.39 22.46
C GLY A 267 17.36 24.39 21.29
N GLY A 268 18.00 24.12 19.96
CA GLY A 268 18.69 24.99 18.65
C GLY A 268 19.86 24.54 17.40
N SER A 269 20.58 24.99 16.15
CA SER A 269 20.80 25.90 14.74
C SER A 269 22.11 25.83 13.51
N ARG A 270 22.28 26.36 12.10
CA ARG A 270 23.54 26.39 10.93
C ARG A 270 23.70 27.17 9.32
N GLU A 271 24.83 27.29 8.35
CA GLU A 271 25.15 28.08 6.87
C GLU A 271 26.45 27.91 5.64
N ASP A 272 26.65 28.42 4.23
CA ASP A 272 27.77 28.26 2.94
C ASP A 272 28.11 29.19 1.44
N GLY A 273 29.14 29.06 0.35
CA GLY A 273 29.43 29.75 -1.20
C GLY A 273 30.79 29.80 -2.37
N GLU A 274 30.91 30.22 -3.81
CA GLU A 274 32.14 30.40 -5.01
C GLU A 274 32.05 31.08 -6.64
N VAL A 275 32.77 31.31 -7.95
CA VAL A 275 34.07 31.24 -9.05
C VAL A 275 34.18 32.10 -10.62
N THR A 276 34.92 32.33 -11.93
CA THR A 276 36.03 32.07 -13.20
C THR A 276 36.53 33.23 -14.45
N SER A 277 37.19 33.43 -15.80
CA SER A 277 37.91 33.01 -17.28
C SER A 277 38.80 34.09 -18.38
N LEU A 278 39.38 34.31 -19.76
CA LEU A 278 39.76 33.92 -21.38
C LEU A 278 40.85 34.74 -22.57
N ALA A 279 41.14 34.58 -24.04
CA ALA A 279 42.26 35.20 -25.17
C ALA A 279 42.36 35.29 -26.96
N ASN A 280 43.42 35.79 -27.92
CA ASN A 280 43.63 35.98 -29.61
C ASN A 280 45.09 36.40 -30.57
N ALA A 281 45.63 36.72 -31.94
CA ALA A 281 45.63 36.93 -33.63
C ALA A 281 47.05 37.31 -34.67
N VAL A 282 47.55 37.64 -36.06
CA VAL A 282 47.51 37.78 -37.77
C VAL A 282 48.81 38.27 -38.90
N GLU A 283 48.97 38.32 -40.40
CA GLU A 283 50.20 38.71 -41.55
C GLU A 283 50.23 38.96 -43.34
N SER A 284 51.28 39.40 -44.34
CA SER A 284 51.39 39.49 -46.02
C SER A 284 52.52 40.01 -47.22
N ALA A 285 52.61 39.54 -48.59
CA ALA A 285 52.99 40.22 -50.00
C ALA A 285 53.25 39.38 -51.41
N ARG A 286 53.03 39.86 -52.72
CA ARG A 286 53.23 39.12 -54.08
C ARG A 286 53.14 39.88 -55.50
N GLU A 287 53.37 39.17 -56.67
CA GLU A 287 52.74 39.25 -58.07
C GLU A 287 53.45 39.74 -59.39
N GLU A 288 53.81 38.87 -60.38
CA GLU A 288 53.94 39.23 -61.85
C GLU A 288 53.83 38.03 -62.88
N GLU A 289 53.38 36.85 -62.47
CA GLU A 289 53.60 35.55 -63.17
C GLU A 289 52.53 35.15 -64.23
N ARG A 290 52.10 36.09 -65.09
CA ARG A 290 50.70 36.09 -65.59
C ARG A 290 50.35 35.53 -66.99
N GLU A 291 50.96 35.97 -68.11
CA GLU A 291 50.32 35.76 -69.44
C GLU A 291 50.68 34.45 -70.17
N ALA A 292 51.87 33.86 -69.95
CA ALA A 292 52.25 32.60 -70.59
C ALA A 292 51.43 31.38 -70.11
N ALA A 293 50.56 31.59 -69.11
CA ALA A 293 49.57 30.63 -68.66
C ALA A 293 48.48 30.36 -69.73
N ALA A 294 48.00 31.39 -70.44
CA ALA A 294 46.69 31.41 -71.12
C ALA A 294 46.40 30.28 -72.13
N ALA A 295 47.40 29.85 -72.92
CA ALA A 295 47.21 28.77 -73.90
C ALA A 295 47.41 27.36 -73.30
N ARG A 296 48.19 27.25 -72.21
CA ARG A 296 48.27 26.01 -71.42
C ARG A 296 46.98 25.86 -70.62
N GLU A 297 46.50 26.94 -70.01
CA GLU A 297 45.19 27.10 -69.40
C GLU A 297 44.08 26.49 -70.27
N ALA A 298 43.98 26.80 -71.56
CA ALA A 298 42.88 26.27 -72.39
C ALA A 298 42.76 24.73 -72.41
N LYS A 299 43.87 24.00 -72.62
CA LYS A 299 43.85 22.51 -72.58
C LYS A 299 43.81 21.97 -71.16
N LEU A 300 44.48 22.64 -70.22
CA LEU A 300 44.34 22.35 -68.81
C LEU A 300 42.90 22.54 -68.35
N TYR A 301 42.12 23.47 -68.90
CA TYR A 301 40.72 23.71 -68.52
C TYR A 301 39.78 22.60 -68.99
N GLU A 302 40.03 21.97 -70.14
CA GLU A 302 39.25 20.80 -70.58
C GLU A 302 39.57 19.57 -69.73
N GLN A 303 40.85 19.31 -69.46
CA GLN A 303 41.28 18.23 -68.56
C GLN A 303 40.80 18.48 -67.12
N LEU A 304 40.96 19.70 -66.60
CA LEU A 304 40.44 20.15 -65.31
C LEU A 304 38.91 20.13 -65.27
N ALA A 305 38.19 20.26 -66.38
CA ALA A 305 36.74 20.09 -66.41
C ALA A 305 36.35 18.61 -66.27
N ALA A 306 37.06 17.70 -66.92
CA ALA A 306 36.88 16.25 -66.74
C ALA A 306 37.27 15.81 -65.31
N GLU A 307 38.43 16.25 -64.82
CA GLU A 307 38.89 16.02 -63.44
C GLU A 307 37.93 16.65 -62.41
N ARG A 308 37.37 17.84 -62.67
CA ARG A 308 36.32 18.43 -61.81
C ARG A 308 35.01 17.65 -61.86
N GLN A 309 34.63 17.04 -62.99
CA GLN A 309 33.47 16.16 -63.04
C GLN A 309 33.71 14.84 -62.31
N GLU A 310 34.89 14.24 -62.43
CA GLU A 310 35.24 13.03 -61.69
C GLU A 310 35.40 13.31 -60.18
N ALA A 311 36.07 14.40 -59.82
CA ALA A 311 36.16 14.88 -58.44
C ALA A 311 34.78 15.25 -57.87
N ALA A 312 33.87 15.83 -58.65
CA ALA A 312 32.50 16.09 -58.22
C ALA A 312 31.70 14.79 -58.03
N ARG A 313 31.85 13.79 -58.90
CA ARG A 313 31.24 12.46 -58.72
C ARG A 313 31.81 11.71 -57.51
N LYS A 314 33.12 11.84 -57.27
CA LYS A 314 33.80 11.28 -56.09
C LYS A 314 33.33 11.98 -54.82
N ALA A 315 33.36 13.31 -54.77
CA ALA A 315 32.89 14.11 -53.65
C ALA A 315 31.38 13.91 -53.38
N ALA A 316 30.56 13.69 -54.41
CA ALA A 316 29.15 13.33 -54.24
C ALA A 316 29.00 11.97 -53.54
N ARG A 317 29.74 10.93 -53.97
CA ARG A 317 29.76 9.61 -53.30
C ARG A 317 30.35 9.66 -51.89
N GLU A 318 31.35 10.48 -51.65
CA GLU A 318 31.95 10.69 -50.33
C GLU A 318 30.98 11.44 -49.39
N ALA A 319 30.21 12.40 -49.92
CA ALA A 319 29.16 13.11 -49.19
C ALA A 319 27.92 12.23 -48.93
N GLU A 320 27.53 11.39 -49.89
CA GLU A 320 26.47 10.38 -49.77
C GLU A 320 26.84 9.35 -48.69
N CYS A 321 28.05 8.79 -48.77
CA CYS A 321 28.60 7.89 -47.74
C CYS A 321 28.58 8.58 -46.36
N ALA A 322 29.16 9.77 -46.24
CA ALA A 322 29.18 10.52 -44.98
C ALA A 322 27.78 10.92 -44.46
N ALA A 323 26.78 11.08 -45.34
CA ALA A 323 25.39 11.27 -44.94
C ALA A 323 24.80 9.97 -44.35
N THR A 324 24.98 8.84 -45.03
CA THR A 324 24.52 7.54 -44.52
C THR A 324 25.21 7.13 -43.21
N THR A 325 26.51 7.44 -43.03
CA THR A 325 27.20 7.23 -41.75
C THR A 325 26.58 8.08 -40.64
N ARG A 326 26.40 9.39 -40.85
CA ARG A 326 25.76 10.27 -39.85
C ARG A 326 24.33 9.86 -39.52
N GLU A 327 23.59 9.31 -40.48
CA GLU A 327 22.25 8.79 -40.23
C GLU A 327 22.30 7.50 -39.40
N ALA A 328 23.28 6.61 -39.64
CA ALA A 328 23.52 5.44 -38.79
C ALA A 328 23.94 5.86 -37.37
N ASP A 329 24.91 6.77 -37.23
CA ASP A 329 25.37 7.32 -35.95
C ASP A 329 24.21 7.94 -35.15
N ALA A 330 23.32 8.68 -35.82
CA ALA A 330 22.14 9.29 -35.19
C ALA A 330 21.10 8.23 -34.77
N ARG A 331 20.88 7.18 -35.56
CA ARG A 331 20.00 6.06 -35.18
C ARG A 331 20.57 5.28 -33.99
N GLU A 332 21.88 5.06 -33.92
CA GLU A 332 22.54 4.42 -32.78
C GLU A 332 22.43 5.27 -31.51
N GLN A 333 22.64 6.58 -31.61
CA GLN A 333 22.46 7.52 -30.49
C GLN A 333 21.02 7.55 -29.97
N MET A 334 20.02 7.56 -30.87
CA MET A 334 18.60 7.46 -30.49
C MET A 334 18.29 6.14 -29.78
N ALA A 335 18.77 5.01 -30.32
CA ALA A 335 18.56 3.69 -29.70
C ALA A 335 19.23 3.59 -28.32
N ALA A 336 20.43 4.16 -28.15
CA ALA A 336 21.12 4.22 -26.86
C ALA A 336 20.38 5.11 -25.84
N GLN A 337 19.74 6.20 -26.28
CA GLN A 337 18.93 7.06 -25.41
C GLN A 337 17.66 6.36 -24.94
N HIS A 338 16.93 5.66 -25.82
CA HIS A 338 15.77 4.85 -25.41
C HIS A 338 16.17 3.71 -24.47
N ALA A 339 17.23 2.97 -24.77
CA ALA A 339 17.72 1.90 -23.90
C ALA A 339 18.14 2.40 -22.50
N ALA A 340 18.70 3.62 -22.41
CA ALA A 340 19.01 4.25 -21.12
C ALA A 340 17.75 4.69 -20.37
N ALA A 341 16.72 5.19 -21.06
CA ALA A 341 15.43 5.55 -20.46
C ALA A 341 14.64 4.32 -19.96
N GLU A 342 14.60 3.23 -20.75
CA GLU A 342 14.03 1.95 -20.33
C GLU A 342 14.74 1.39 -19.08
N GLN A 343 16.07 1.50 -19.01
CA GLN A 343 16.85 1.12 -17.82
C GLN A 343 16.51 1.99 -16.62
N GLU A 344 16.48 3.32 -16.75
CA GLU A 344 16.15 4.21 -15.65
C GLU A 344 14.72 3.99 -15.12
N LEU A 345 13.74 3.80 -16.02
CA LEU A 345 12.37 3.44 -15.64
C LEU A 345 12.31 2.09 -14.91
N THR A 346 13.11 1.11 -15.33
CA THR A 346 13.20 -0.21 -14.68
C THR A 346 13.83 -0.12 -13.28
N GLU A 347 14.90 0.64 -13.10
CA GLU A 347 15.52 0.87 -11.79
C GLU A 347 14.59 1.63 -10.83
N ARG A 348 13.88 2.65 -11.34
CA ARG A 348 12.82 3.36 -10.60
C ARG A 348 11.67 2.42 -10.22
N LEU A 349 11.27 1.51 -11.10
CA LEU A 349 10.22 0.51 -10.83
C LEU A 349 10.63 -0.49 -9.74
N VAL A 350 11.84 -1.06 -9.84
CA VAL A 350 12.37 -2.01 -8.84
C VAL A 350 12.53 -1.34 -7.46
N THR A 351 13.00 -0.09 -7.42
CA THR A 351 13.12 0.65 -6.15
C THR A 351 11.77 1.02 -5.56
N ALA A 352 10.78 1.43 -6.37
CA ALA A 352 9.42 1.68 -5.89
C ALA A 352 8.72 0.39 -5.39
N GLN A 353 8.91 -0.74 -6.07
CA GLN A 353 8.39 -2.04 -5.62
C GLN A 353 9.02 -2.46 -4.29
N ALA A 354 10.35 -2.36 -4.15
CA ALA A 354 11.04 -2.67 -2.90
C ALA A 354 10.66 -1.72 -1.74
N GLN A 355 10.21 -0.50 -2.03
CA GLN A 355 9.62 0.40 -1.04
C GLN A 355 8.20 -0.03 -0.64
N ALA A 356 7.35 -0.36 -1.60
CA ALA A 356 5.99 -0.84 -1.35
C ALA A 356 5.97 -2.15 -0.55
N GLU A 357 6.85 -3.11 -0.87
CA GLU A 357 7.00 -4.37 -0.13
C GLU A 357 7.43 -4.14 1.34
N ARG A 358 8.41 -3.26 1.58
CA ARG A 358 8.84 -2.91 2.93
C ARG A 358 7.73 -2.23 3.73
N ALA A 359 7.04 -1.28 3.12
CA ALA A 359 5.94 -0.57 3.76
C ALA A 359 4.77 -1.52 4.06
N ALA A 360 4.47 -2.50 3.19
CA ALA A 360 3.46 -3.54 3.48
C ALA A 360 3.83 -4.44 4.66
N VAL A 361 5.11 -4.82 4.81
CA VAL A 361 5.60 -5.56 5.99
C VAL A 361 5.55 -4.69 7.26
N GLU A 362 5.81 -3.39 7.15
CA GLU A 362 5.70 -2.45 8.27
C GLU A 362 4.23 -2.20 8.68
N VAL A 363 3.31 -2.12 7.72
CA VAL A 363 1.85 -2.13 7.98
C VAL A 363 1.46 -3.40 8.74
N GLU A 364 1.86 -4.59 8.29
CA GLU A 364 1.50 -5.84 8.98
C GLU A 364 2.07 -5.89 10.41
N ALA A 365 3.31 -5.45 10.61
CA ALA A 365 3.95 -5.39 11.92
C ALA A 365 3.25 -4.38 12.86
N THR A 366 2.90 -3.20 12.37
CA THR A 366 2.22 -2.17 13.18
C THR A 366 0.75 -2.48 13.44
N GLN A 367 0.04 -3.13 12.49
CA GLN A 367 -1.31 -3.68 12.73
C GLN A 367 -1.29 -4.73 13.85
N ARG A 368 -0.30 -5.64 13.87
CA ARG A 368 -0.13 -6.64 14.94
C ARG A 368 0.13 -5.96 16.30
N LEU A 369 1.06 -4.99 16.35
CA LEU A 369 1.34 -4.24 17.59
C LEU A 369 0.13 -3.44 18.08
N ALA A 370 -0.68 -2.86 17.19
CA ALA A 370 -1.92 -2.18 17.57
C ALA A 370 -2.96 -3.15 18.13
N ALA A 371 -3.09 -4.36 17.56
CA ALA A 371 -3.98 -5.41 18.09
C ALA A 371 -3.51 -5.95 19.45
N GLU A 372 -2.20 -6.16 19.64
CA GLU A 372 -1.60 -6.54 20.92
C GLU A 372 -1.81 -5.45 22.00
N ALA A 373 -1.66 -4.18 21.64
CA ALA A 373 -1.91 -3.06 22.55
C ALA A 373 -3.40 -2.90 22.92
N GLN A 374 -4.32 -3.13 21.96
CA GLN A 374 -5.77 -3.16 22.24
C GLN A 374 -6.15 -4.31 23.16
N LEU A 375 -5.55 -5.50 22.98
CA LEU A 375 -5.75 -6.63 23.88
C LEU A 375 -5.21 -6.32 25.29
N ALA A 376 -4.03 -5.71 25.40
CA ALA A 376 -3.45 -5.30 26.68
C ALA A 376 -4.32 -4.26 27.42
N ALA A 377 -4.90 -3.30 26.70
CA ALA A 377 -5.84 -2.33 27.28
C ALA A 377 -7.13 -3.02 27.78
N ALA A 378 -7.71 -3.94 27.00
CA ALA A 378 -8.88 -4.71 27.42
C ALA A 378 -8.60 -5.64 28.62
N GLU A 379 -7.41 -6.25 28.68
CA GLU A 379 -6.96 -7.00 29.86
C GLU A 379 -6.81 -6.08 31.09
N ALA A 380 -6.29 -4.86 30.91
CA ALA A 380 -6.15 -3.91 32.01
C ALA A 380 -7.51 -3.45 32.55
N GLU A 381 -8.49 -3.16 31.69
CA GLU A 381 -9.87 -2.87 32.12
C GLU A 381 -10.51 -4.06 32.85
N ALA A 382 -10.31 -5.30 32.36
CA ALA A 382 -10.78 -6.50 33.04
C ALA A 382 -10.13 -6.69 34.43
N ARG A 383 -8.85 -6.33 34.59
CA ARG A 383 -8.15 -6.33 35.89
C ARG A 383 -8.71 -5.26 36.84
N VAL A 384 -9.12 -4.08 36.35
CA VAL A 384 -9.78 -3.05 37.19
C VAL A 384 -11.07 -3.60 37.80
N GLU A 385 -11.95 -4.25 37.02
CA GLU A 385 -13.21 -4.76 37.57
C GLU A 385 -13.00 -6.00 38.47
N ALA A 386 -12.09 -6.91 38.12
CA ALA A 386 -11.75 -8.04 38.98
C ALA A 386 -11.24 -7.60 40.36
N VAL A 387 -10.46 -6.50 40.42
CA VAL A 387 -9.98 -5.91 41.67
C VAL A 387 -11.10 -5.22 42.45
N ARG A 388 -12.11 -4.63 41.79
CA ARG A 388 -13.33 -4.15 42.47
C ARG A 388 -14.09 -5.30 43.12
N GLU A 389 -14.28 -6.40 42.40
CA GLU A 389 -14.96 -7.59 42.95
C GLU A 389 -14.19 -8.18 44.13
N GLU A 390 -12.86 -8.24 44.06
CA GLU A 390 -11.98 -8.72 45.15
C GLU A 390 -12.07 -7.83 46.41
N GLU A 391 -11.86 -6.51 46.29
CA GLU A 391 -11.90 -5.58 47.44
C GLU A 391 -13.32 -5.50 48.03
N ARG A 392 -14.38 -5.54 47.20
CA ARG A 392 -15.78 -5.60 47.68
C ARG A 392 -16.10 -6.91 48.41
N ALA A 393 -15.61 -8.05 47.92
CA ALA A 393 -15.78 -9.33 48.60
C ALA A 393 -15.01 -9.37 49.93
N ALA A 394 -13.81 -8.80 49.98
CA ALA A 394 -13.02 -8.65 51.19
C ALA A 394 -13.71 -7.71 52.22
N ALA A 395 -14.27 -6.59 51.76
CA ALA A 395 -15.05 -5.68 52.61
C ALA A 395 -16.31 -6.37 53.17
N ALA A 396 -17.10 -7.05 52.33
CA ALA A 396 -18.28 -7.79 52.75
C ALA A 396 -17.98 -8.90 53.76
N ALA A 397 -16.83 -9.59 53.63
CA ALA A 397 -16.39 -10.59 54.60
C ALA A 397 -16.06 -9.97 55.98
N ARG A 398 -15.46 -8.78 56.01
CA ARG A 398 -15.19 -8.04 57.26
C ARG A 398 -16.46 -7.46 57.87
N GLU A 399 -17.36 -6.90 57.06
CA GLU A 399 -18.68 -6.44 57.51
C GLU A 399 -19.46 -7.58 58.18
N ALA A 400 -19.43 -8.79 57.58
CA ALA A 400 -20.03 -9.98 58.18
C ALA A 400 -19.36 -10.37 59.51
N GLN A 401 -18.02 -10.39 59.58
CA GLN A 401 -17.28 -10.72 60.81
C GLN A 401 -17.51 -9.70 61.94
N LEU A 402 -17.68 -8.42 61.61
CA LEU A 402 -18.09 -7.38 62.57
C LEU A 402 -19.56 -7.56 62.98
N GLY A 403 -20.44 -7.93 62.05
CA GLY A 403 -21.84 -8.24 62.34
C GLY A 403 -22.01 -9.43 63.30
N GLU A 404 -21.19 -10.48 63.17
CA GLU A 404 -21.15 -11.60 64.12
C GLU A 404 -20.69 -11.15 65.51
N GLN A 405 -19.69 -10.27 65.60
CA GLN A 405 -19.22 -9.70 66.88
C GLN A 405 -20.28 -8.81 67.54
N VAL A 406 -20.99 -7.98 66.75
CA VAL A 406 -22.15 -7.19 67.23
C VAL A 406 -23.24 -8.11 67.76
N ALA A 407 -23.59 -9.18 67.04
CA ALA A 407 -24.62 -10.12 67.46
C ALA A 407 -24.24 -10.87 68.75
N ALA A 408 -22.98 -11.27 68.90
CA ALA A 408 -22.47 -11.89 70.12
C ALA A 408 -22.53 -10.93 71.32
N ALA A 409 -22.02 -9.69 71.17
CA ALA A 409 -22.05 -8.68 72.23
C ALA A 409 -23.49 -8.28 72.64
N LEU A 410 -24.42 -8.21 71.68
CA LEU A 410 -25.84 -7.99 71.97
C LEU A 410 -26.48 -9.18 72.70
N ALA A 411 -26.10 -10.42 72.38
CA ALA A 411 -26.59 -11.61 73.09
C ALA A 411 -26.07 -11.65 74.54
N GLU A 412 -24.79 -11.35 74.77
CA GLU A 412 -24.21 -11.22 76.12
C GLU A 412 -24.90 -10.09 76.92
N ALA A 413 -25.16 -8.94 76.29
CA ALA A 413 -25.88 -7.83 76.91
C ALA A 413 -27.33 -8.19 77.28
N GLN A 414 -28.05 -8.89 76.40
CA GLN A 414 -29.41 -9.37 76.66
C GLN A 414 -29.44 -10.45 77.76
N GLN A 415 -28.46 -11.35 77.80
CA GLN A 415 -28.36 -12.35 78.87
C GLN A 415 -28.05 -11.70 80.21
N ALA A 416 -27.21 -10.65 80.25
CA ALA A 416 -27.01 -9.85 81.45
C ALA A 416 -28.31 -9.16 81.89
N GLN A 417 -29.06 -8.52 80.98
CA GLN A 417 -30.36 -7.90 81.28
C GLN A 417 -31.43 -8.90 81.75
N GLN A 418 -31.40 -10.16 81.31
CA GLN A 418 -32.28 -11.20 81.82
C GLN A 418 -31.91 -11.59 83.26
N ALA A 419 -30.63 -11.82 83.54
CA ALA A 419 -30.15 -12.07 84.89
C ALA A 419 -30.44 -10.89 85.86
N THR A 420 -30.39 -9.65 85.36
CA THR A 420 -30.86 -8.44 86.07
C THR A 420 -32.32 -8.55 86.46
N ALA A 421 -33.20 -8.84 85.50
CA ALA A 421 -34.64 -8.89 85.73
C ALA A 421 -35.02 -10.04 86.68
N GLU A 422 -34.32 -11.18 86.58
CA GLU A 422 -34.47 -12.31 87.51
C GLU A 422 -34.02 -11.94 88.93
N ALA A 423 -32.87 -11.27 89.11
CA ALA A 423 -32.38 -10.84 90.41
C ALA A 423 -33.30 -9.78 91.06
N VAL A 424 -33.80 -8.81 90.29
CA VAL A 424 -34.77 -7.81 90.78
C VAL A 424 -36.12 -8.45 91.13
N ALA A 425 -36.57 -9.46 90.37
CA ALA A 425 -37.79 -10.21 90.70
C ALA A 425 -37.62 -11.07 91.96
N GLN A 426 -36.43 -11.64 92.20
CA GLN A 426 -36.11 -12.37 93.43
C GLN A 426 -36.06 -11.42 94.64
N ALA A 427 -35.45 -10.25 94.49
CA ALA A 427 -35.45 -9.21 95.53
C ALA A 427 -36.86 -8.75 95.91
N ALA A 428 -37.71 -8.44 94.93
CA ALA A 428 -39.10 -8.03 95.16
C ALA A 428 -39.97 -9.15 95.76
N ALA A 429 -39.63 -10.42 95.52
CA ALA A 429 -40.28 -11.55 96.19
C ALA A 429 -39.84 -11.66 97.66
N ALA A 430 -38.54 -11.52 97.95
CA ALA A 430 -38.02 -11.52 99.32
C ALA A 430 -38.54 -10.33 100.15
N GLU A 431 -38.68 -9.14 99.55
CA GLU A 431 -39.31 -7.98 100.19
C GLU A 431 -40.78 -8.26 100.53
N ALA A 432 -41.54 -8.90 99.63
CA ALA A 432 -42.93 -9.27 99.88
C ALA A 432 -43.09 -10.40 100.92
N ASP A 433 -42.18 -11.38 100.95
CA ASP A 433 -42.15 -12.42 101.98
C ASP A 433 -41.78 -11.84 103.37
N ALA A 434 -40.92 -10.82 103.42
CA ALA A 434 -40.57 -10.10 104.65
C ALA A 434 -41.73 -9.21 105.16
N ASP A 435 -42.40 -8.48 104.27
CA ASP A 435 -43.62 -7.72 104.60
C ASP A 435 -44.72 -8.67 105.13
N ALA A 436 -44.90 -9.84 104.52
CA ALA A 436 -45.86 -10.84 104.98
C ALA A 436 -45.52 -11.43 106.36
N ALA A 437 -44.23 -11.65 106.65
CA ALA A 437 -43.78 -12.06 107.99
C ALA A 437 -44.04 -10.97 109.04
N LEU A 438 -43.88 -9.69 108.68
CA LEU A 438 -44.18 -8.53 109.53
C LEU A 438 -45.69 -8.27 109.71
N GLU A 439 -46.58 -8.82 108.86
CA GLU A 439 -48.03 -8.88 109.11
C GLU A 439 -48.45 -10.09 109.98
N GLU A 440 -47.62 -11.13 110.13
CA GLU A 440 -47.92 -12.30 110.97
C GLU A 440 -47.51 -12.11 112.45
N THR A 441 -46.55 -11.21 112.74
CA THR A 441 -46.06 -10.86 114.10
C THR A 441 -46.85 -9.72 114.76
#